data_AF-A0A819M6M0-F1
#
_entry.id   AF-A0A819M6M0-F1
#
_cell.length_a   1.000
_cell.length_b   1.000
_cell.length_c   1.000
_cell.angle_alpha   90.00
_cell.angle_beta   90.00
_cell.angle_gamma   90.00
#
_symmetry.space_group_name_H-M   'P 1'
#
loop_
_entity.id
_entity.type
_entity.pdbx_description
1 polymer ?
#
loop_
_entity_poly.entity_id
_entity_poly.type
_entity_poly.pdbx_seq_one_letter_code
_entity_poly.pdbx_strand_id
1 'polypeptide(L)'
;QGSSFFSTNKGLAINSLIKKQFFNFGRYEIEFLFPINNKKTSSIYACDICLKHFYGSSIAFQRHNAKCLSIQPPGKLVYKENDLAIFQIGETKLNIKQYIYIKSLCRIARLFINSNKSIDDTKIDRFTYYILCRRDPILSQCQ
;
A
#
# COMPACT_ATOMS: atom_id res chain seq x y z
N GLN A 1 -16.63 61.14 20.99
CA GLN A 1 -16.42 59.80 21.57
C GLN A 1 -15.75 58.95 20.50
N GLY A 2 -14.42 59.00 20.48
CA GLY A 2 -13.58 58.22 19.59
C GLY A 2 -12.81 57.19 20.40
N SER A 3 -12.92 55.93 19.99
CA SER A 3 -12.06 54.81 20.35
C SER A 3 -12.58 53.61 19.55
N SER A 4 -11.82 52.79 18.86
CA SER A 4 -10.39 52.74 18.56
C SER A 4 -10.27 51.55 17.62
N PHE A 5 -9.63 51.76 16.48
CA PHE A 5 -9.11 50.68 15.65
C PHE A 5 -8.21 49.78 16.49
N PHE A 6 -8.49 48.48 16.53
CA PHE A 6 -7.46 47.46 16.67
C PHE A 6 -7.79 46.29 15.74
N SER A 7 -7.12 46.31 14.60
CA SER A 7 -6.75 45.11 13.87
C SER A 7 -5.90 44.24 14.78
N THR A 8 -6.32 43.00 14.99
CA THR A 8 -5.36 41.92 15.23
C THR A 8 -5.75 40.76 14.33
N ASN A 9 -4.99 40.66 13.24
CA ASN A 9 -4.77 39.45 12.48
C ASN A 9 -4.59 38.25 13.42
N LYS A 10 -5.67 37.49 13.63
CA LYS A 10 -5.54 36.10 14.04
C LYS A 10 -5.61 35.27 12.78
N GLY A 11 -4.47 35.20 12.08
CA GLY A 11 -4.14 34.04 11.26
C GLY A 11 -4.14 32.84 12.19
N LEU A 12 -5.32 32.25 12.41
CA LEU A 12 -5.44 30.98 13.10
C LEU A 12 -4.68 29.96 12.27
N ALA A 13 -3.65 29.38 12.87
CA ALA A 13 -2.73 28.44 12.27
C ALA A 13 -3.46 27.30 11.55
N ILE A 14 -3.55 27.41 10.22
CA ILE A 14 -4.00 26.31 9.33
C ILE A 14 -2.93 25.19 9.30
N ASN A 15 -1.78 25.38 9.97
CA ASN A 15 -0.68 24.42 10.04
C ASN A 15 -0.79 23.39 11.19
N SER A 16 -1.91 23.33 11.89
CA SER A 16 -2.13 22.40 13.00
C SER A 16 -2.92 21.16 12.56
N LEU A 17 -2.23 20.01 12.49
CA LEU A 17 -2.73 18.60 12.54
C LEU A 17 -2.81 17.77 11.25
N ILE A 18 -1.93 17.97 10.26
CA ILE A 18 -1.65 16.85 9.32
C ILE A 18 -0.78 15.84 10.07
N LYS A 19 -1.40 14.85 10.71
CA LYS A 19 -0.67 13.76 11.37
C LYS A 19 0.03 12.95 10.28
N LYS A 20 1.37 12.96 10.28
CA LYS A 20 2.18 12.10 9.39
C LYS A 20 1.73 10.65 9.51
N GLN A 21 1.54 10.00 8.36
CA GLN A 21 1.20 8.58 8.28
C GLN A 21 2.30 7.83 7.55
N PHE A 22 2.57 6.60 8.01
CA PHE A 22 3.65 5.77 7.47
C PHE A 22 3.11 4.45 6.94
N PHE A 23 3.51 4.10 5.73
CA PHE A 23 3.27 2.81 5.10
C PHE A 23 4.56 2.00 5.12
N ASN A 24 4.57 0.97 5.95
CA ASN A 24 5.69 0.05 6.14
C ASN A 24 5.51 -1.14 5.19
N PHE A 25 6.44 -1.31 4.26
CA PHE A 25 6.42 -2.33 3.22
C PHE A 25 7.77 -3.03 3.13
N GLY A 26 7.84 -4.27 3.64
CA GLY A 26 9.13 -4.97 3.79
C GLY A 26 10.10 -4.15 4.65
N ARG A 27 11.26 -3.78 4.09
CA ARG A 27 12.27 -2.92 4.73
C ARG A 27 12.06 -1.42 4.52
N TYR A 28 11.06 -1.02 3.75
CA TYR A 28 10.81 0.37 3.39
C TYR A 28 9.75 0.98 4.30
N GLU A 29 10.03 2.17 4.81
CA GLU A 29 9.04 3.03 5.46
C GLU A 29 8.75 4.21 4.54
N ILE A 30 7.49 4.36 4.13
CA ILE A 30 7.07 5.34 3.15
C ILE A 30 6.10 6.33 3.82
N GLU A 31 6.48 7.61 3.90
CA GLU A 31 5.59 8.67 4.36
C GLU A 31 4.52 8.95 3.30
N PHE A 32 3.25 9.01 3.71
CA PHE A 32 2.14 9.40 2.85
C PHE A 32 1.23 10.42 3.56
N LEU A 33 0.66 11.34 2.79
CA LEU A 33 -0.09 12.49 3.32
C LEU A 33 -1.62 12.34 3.22
N PHE A 34 -2.13 11.25 2.62
CA PHE A 34 -3.56 11.05 2.41
C PHE A 34 -4.24 10.41 3.62
N PRO A 35 -5.28 11.04 4.21
CA PRO A 35 -5.98 10.49 5.36
C PRO A 35 -6.81 9.27 4.95
N ILE A 36 -6.40 8.09 5.41
CA ILE A 36 -7.17 6.86 5.18
C ILE A 36 -8.42 6.86 6.05
N ASN A 37 -9.54 7.27 5.46
CA ASN A 37 -10.92 7.02 5.93
C ASN A 37 -11.16 7.15 7.45
N ASN A 38 -10.65 8.22 8.08
CA ASN A 38 -10.90 8.53 9.50
C ASN A 38 -10.41 7.46 10.51
N LYS A 39 -9.55 6.52 10.11
CA LYS A 39 -8.90 5.63 11.07
C LYS A 39 -7.79 6.41 11.76
N LYS A 40 -7.86 6.51 13.09
CA LYS A 40 -6.84 7.18 13.95
C LYS A 40 -5.44 6.55 13.88
N THR A 41 -5.26 5.49 13.08
CA THR A 41 -4.03 4.71 12.97
C THR A 41 -3.01 5.43 12.10
N SER A 42 -1.90 5.85 12.69
CA SER A 42 -0.80 6.56 12.03
C SER A 42 0.10 5.67 11.17
N SER A 43 -0.05 4.35 11.24
CA SER A 43 0.88 3.42 10.58
C SER A 43 0.14 2.23 9.97
N ILE A 44 0.50 1.87 8.75
CA ILE A 44 0.06 0.66 8.06
C ILE A 44 1.29 -0.20 7.81
N TYR A 45 1.15 -1.50 8.01
CA TYR A 45 2.18 -2.48 7.73
C TYR A 45 1.67 -3.44 6.66
N ALA A 46 2.47 -3.75 5.65
CA ALA A 46 2.11 -4.67 4.59
C ALA A 46 3.26 -5.64 4.30
N CYS A 47 2.90 -6.91 4.11
CA CYS A 47 3.84 -7.93 3.64
C CYS A 47 4.25 -7.62 2.20
N ASP A 48 5.55 -7.61 1.95
CA ASP A 48 6.16 -7.34 0.65
C ASP A 48 5.84 -8.40 -0.40
N ILE A 49 5.57 -9.64 0.03
CA ILE A 49 5.27 -10.74 -0.89
C ILE A 49 3.78 -10.94 -1.08
N CYS A 50 2.99 -11.11 -0.01
CA CYS A 50 1.56 -11.45 -0.13
C CYS A 50 0.62 -10.24 -0.12
N LEU A 51 1.14 -9.03 0.12
CA LEU A 51 0.41 -7.76 0.19
C LEU A 51 -0.69 -7.68 1.27
N LYS A 52 -0.76 -8.65 2.19
CA LYS A 52 -1.64 -8.56 3.35
C LYS A 52 -1.20 -7.37 4.22
N HIS A 53 -2.15 -6.50 4.55
CA HIS A 53 -1.91 -5.28 5.30
C HIS A 53 -2.59 -5.27 6.67
N PHE A 54 -1.99 -4.56 7.62
CA PHE A 54 -2.36 -4.46 9.03
C PHE A 54 -2.37 -2.98 9.43
N TYR A 55 -3.48 -2.52 10.02
CA TYR A 55 -3.62 -1.14 10.47
C TYR A 55 -3.19 -1.02 11.93
N GLY A 56 -2.21 -0.16 12.21
CA GLY A 56 -1.82 0.21 13.57
C GLY A 56 -1.22 -0.90 14.46
N SER A 57 -0.92 -2.09 13.91
CA SER A 57 -0.40 -3.22 14.69
C SER A 57 0.84 -3.83 14.05
N SER A 58 2.02 -3.44 14.53
CA SER A 58 3.31 -4.04 14.15
C SER A 58 3.39 -5.50 14.62
N ILE A 59 2.84 -5.83 15.79
CA ILE A 59 2.83 -7.19 16.35
C ILE A 59 2.07 -8.17 15.43
N ALA A 60 0.89 -7.77 14.93
CA ALA A 60 0.12 -8.61 14.01
C ALA A 60 0.87 -8.84 12.69
N PHE A 61 1.56 -7.80 12.21
CA PHE A 61 2.42 -7.90 11.02
C PHE A 61 3.62 -8.83 11.24
N GLN A 62 4.34 -8.71 12.36
CA GLN A 62 5.46 -9.59 12.70
C GLN A 62 5.03 -11.06 12.80
N ARG A 63 3.90 -11.33 13.46
CA ARG A 63 3.31 -12.68 13.53
C ARG A 63 2.95 -13.23 12.16
N HIS A 64 2.50 -12.37 11.24
CA HIS A 64 2.24 -12.76 9.88
C HIS A 64 3.53 -13.08 9.12
N ASN A 65 4.56 -12.21 9.18
CA ASN A 65 5.83 -12.45 8.51
C ASN A 65 6.48 -13.76 8.97
N ALA A 66 6.41 -14.08 10.26
CA ALA A 66 6.94 -15.34 10.80
C ALA A 66 6.24 -16.61 10.27
N LYS A 67 5.02 -16.49 9.74
CA LYS A 67 4.20 -17.62 9.26
C LYS A 67 3.90 -17.55 7.76
N CYS A 68 4.29 -16.47 7.08
CA CYS A 68 3.93 -16.25 5.70
C CYS A 68 4.76 -17.18 4.82
N LEU A 69 4.10 -18.11 4.12
CA LEU A 69 4.74 -19.04 3.20
C LEU A 69 4.74 -18.53 1.74
N SER A 70 4.33 -17.27 1.52
CA SER A 70 4.31 -16.70 0.17
C SER A 70 5.73 -16.29 -0.21
N ILE A 71 6.22 -16.79 -1.34
CA ILE A 71 7.56 -16.47 -1.88
C ILE A 71 7.50 -15.66 -3.19
N GLN A 72 6.33 -15.62 -3.84
CA GLN A 72 6.10 -14.91 -5.09
C GLN A 72 4.63 -14.49 -5.22
N PRO A 73 4.30 -13.51 -6.09
CA PRO A 73 2.92 -13.15 -6.38
C PRO A 73 2.12 -14.35 -6.92
N PRO A 74 0.80 -14.41 -6.62
CA PRO A 74 -0.06 -15.44 -7.17
C PRO A 74 -0.35 -15.15 -8.64
N GLY A 75 0.31 -15.82 -9.57
CA GLY A 75 0.11 -15.57 -11.00
C GLY A 75 0.98 -16.47 -11.86
N LYS A 76 0.83 -16.34 -13.17
CA LYS A 76 1.66 -17.02 -14.15
C LYS A 76 2.90 -16.17 -14.42
N LEU A 77 4.09 -16.74 -14.28
CA LEU A 77 5.32 -16.08 -14.69
C LEU A 77 5.32 -15.98 -16.22
N VAL A 78 5.32 -14.76 -16.76
CA VAL A 78 5.28 -14.51 -18.22
C VAL A 78 6.56 -13.93 -18.77
N TYR A 79 7.42 -13.39 -17.90
CA TYR A 79 8.74 -12.91 -18.26
C TYR A 79 9.69 -13.07 -17.08
N LYS A 80 10.93 -13.45 -17.36
CA LYS A 80 11.99 -13.53 -16.37
C LYS A 80 13.33 -13.32 -17.05
N GLU A 81 14.08 -12.33 -16.58
CA GLU A 81 15.42 -12.04 -17.04
C GLU A 81 16.23 -11.48 -15.87
N ASN A 82 17.41 -12.03 -15.62
CA ASN A 82 18.26 -11.66 -14.48
C ASN A 82 17.50 -11.70 -13.14
N ASP A 83 17.44 -10.57 -12.44
CA ASP A 83 16.73 -10.37 -11.18
C ASP A 83 15.28 -9.89 -11.38
N LEU A 84 14.82 -9.66 -12.61
CA LEU A 84 13.48 -9.20 -12.93
C LEU A 84 12.55 -10.37 -13.29
N ALA A 85 11.31 -10.28 -12.84
CA ALA A 85 10.24 -11.22 -13.15
C ALA A 85 8.90 -10.48 -13.29
N ILE A 86 8.07 -10.88 -14.26
CA ILE A 86 6.70 -10.37 -14.42
C ILE A 86 5.72 -11.52 -14.25
N PHE A 87 4.78 -11.34 -13.32
CA PHE A 87 3.69 -12.27 -13.08
C PHE A 87 2.38 -11.70 -13.61
N GLN A 88 1.70 -12.45 -14.48
CA GLN A 88 0.38 -12.14 -15.00
C GLN A 88 -0.71 -12.72 -14.10
N ILE A 89 -1.73 -11.92 -13.81
CA ILE A 89 -2.89 -12.28 -13.00
C ILE A 89 -4.15 -11.84 -13.76
N GLY A 90 -5.13 -12.72 -13.92
CA GLY A 90 -6.41 -12.38 -14.57
C GLY A 90 -6.44 -12.60 -16.08
N GLU A 91 -5.96 -13.75 -16.57
CA GLU A 91 -6.16 -14.18 -17.97
C GLU A 91 -7.64 -14.46 -18.28
N THR A 92 -8.40 -15.06 -17.36
CA THR A 92 -9.83 -15.39 -17.54
C THR A 92 -10.69 -15.02 -16.32
N LYS A 93 -10.51 -15.73 -15.20
CA LYS A 93 -11.19 -15.46 -13.93
C LYS A 93 -10.22 -15.61 -12.77
N LEU A 94 -10.26 -14.65 -11.83
CA LEU A 94 -9.42 -14.70 -10.64
C LEU A 94 -9.86 -15.85 -9.73
N ASN A 95 -8.90 -16.67 -9.30
CA ASN A 95 -9.12 -17.55 -8.17
C ASN A 95 -9.14 -16.74 -6.85
N ILE A 96 -9.56 -17.37 -5.74
CA ILE A 96 -9.72 -16.68 -4.45
C ILE A 96 -8.41 -16.02 -3.96
N LYS A 97 -7.26 -16.67 -4.19
CA LYS A 97 -5.94 -16.16 -3.78
C LYS A 97 -5.55 -14.93 -4.59
N GLN A 98 -5.71 -14.98 -5.90
CA GLN A 98 -5.46 -13.87 -6.82
C GLN A 98 -6.39 -12.69 -6.52
N TYR A 99 -7.68 -12.96 -6.30
CA TYR A 99 -8.65 -11.93 -5.94
C TYR A 99 -8.25 -11.19 -4.66
N ILE A 100 -7.90 -11.92 -3.59
CA ILE A 100 -7.46 -11.31 -2.32
C ILE A 100 -6.17 -10.50 -2.50
N TYR A 101 -5.23 -11.00 -3.29
CA TYR A 101 -3.97 -10.33 -3.59
C TYR A 101 -4.18 -9.01 -4.32
N ILE A 102 -4.89 -9.04 -5.45
CA ILE A 102 -5.20 -7.86 -6.26
C ILE A 102 -6.03 -6.85 -5.46
N LYS A 103 -7.03 -7.32 -4.70
CA LYS A 103 -7.82 -6.43 -3.83
C LYS A 103 -6.95 -5.72 -2.78
N SER A 104 -5.92 -6.39 -2.29
CA SER A 104 -4.97 -5.77 -1.34
C SER A 104 -4.03 -4.79 -2.06
N LEU A 105 -3.55 -5.14 -3.25
CA LEU A 105 -2.76 -4.27 -4.12
C LEU A 105 -3.50 -2.98 -4.48
N CYS A 106 -4.76 -3.07 -4.91
CA CYS A 106 -5.60 -1.92 -5.26
C CYS A 106 -5.74 -0.94 -4.09
N ARG A 107 -5.88 -1.44 -2.86
CA ARG A 107 -5.96 -0.60 -1.66
C ARG A 107 -4.66 0.12 -1.35
N ILE A 108 -3.52 -0.54 -1.54
CA ILE A 108 -2.20 0.07 -1.38
C ILE A 108 -1.98 1.11 -2.48
N ALA A 109 -2.33 0.80 -3.73
CA ALA A 109 -2.15 1.70 -4.87
C ALA A 109 -2.94 3.01 -4.73
N ARG A 110 -4.14 2.98 -4.12
CA ARG A 110 -4.91 4.18 -3.77
C ARG A 110 -4.17 5.17 -2.88
N LEU A 111 -3.13 4.74 -2.14
CA LEU A 111 -2.31 5.64 -1.32
C LEU A 111 -1.36 6.51 -2.17
N PHE A 112 -1.03 6.06 -3.37
CA PHE A 112 0.02 6.65 -4.21
C PHE A 112 -0.51 7.25 -5.52
N ILE A 113 -1.70 6.83 -5.97
CA ILE A 113 -2.30 7.29 -7.22
C ILE A 113 -3.32 8.40 -6.92
N ASN A 114 -2.93 9.65 -7.15
CA ASN A 114 -3.75 10.85 -6.90
C ASN A 114 -4.76 11.15 -8.03
N SER A 115 -5.42 10.14 -8.58
CA SER A 115 -6.36 10.33 -9.70
C SER A 115 -7.80 10.04 -9.28
N ASN A 116 -8.72 10.95 -9.59
CA ASN A 116 -10.17 10.77 -9.48
C ASN A 116 -10.72 9.60 -10.33
N LYS A 117 -9.85 8.87 -11.06
CA LYS A 117 -10.18 7.64 -11.76
C LYS A 117 -10.01 6.47 -10.81
N SER A 118 -11.14 6.01 -10.32
CA SER A 118 -11.28 4.94 -9.34
C SER A 118 -10.44 3.71 -9.70
N ILE A 119 -9.37 3.47 -8.95
CA ILE A 119 -9.06 2.09 -8.60
C ILE A 119 -10.29 1.63 -7.83
N ASP A 120 -11.26 1.04 -8.51
CA ASP A 120 -12.51 0.60 -7.94
C ASP A 120 -12.36 -0.88 -7.58
N ASP A 121 -12.27 -1.16 -6.28
CA ASP A 121 -12.17 -2.53 -5.76
C ASP A 121 -13.36 -3.41 -6.21
N THR A 122 -14.44 -2.83 -6.75
CA THR A 122 -15.60 -3.55 -7.30
C THR A 122 -15.42 -4.08 -8.72
N LYS A 123 -14.42 -3.62 -9.48
CA LYS A 123 -14.19 -4.01 -10.89
C LYS A 123 -12.93 -4.85 -11.10
N ILE A 124 -12.36 -5.38 -10.01
CA ILE A 124 -11.03 -6.01 -10.07
C ILE A 124 -10.97 -7.26 -10.95
N ASP A 125 -12.11 -7.90 -11.20
CA ASP A 125 -12.28 -9.08 -12.05
C ASP A 125 -12.24 -8.77 -13.55
N ARG A 126 -12.29 -7.50 -13.95
CA ARG A 126 -12.32 -7.06 -15.36
C ARG A 126 -10.95 -6.70 -15.93
N PHE A 127 -9.89 -6.80 -15.13
CA PHE A 127 -8.55 -6.37 -15.53
C PHE A 127 -7.57 -7.53 -15.46
N THR A 128 -6.60 -7.49 -16.38
CA THR A 128 -5.38 -8.29 -16.29
C THR A 128 -4.29 -7.44 -15.64
N TYR A 129 -3.63 -7.98 -14.63
CA TYR A 129 -2.58 -7.31 -13.88
C TYR A 129 -1.23 -7.94 -14.20
N TYR A 130 -0.23 -7.10 -14.40
CA TYR A 130 1.17 -7.51 -14.57
C TYR A 130 1.97 -7.00 -13.37
N ILE A 131 2.43 -7.93 -12.54
CA ILE A 131 3.20 -7.63 -11.34
C ILE A 131 4.67 -7.76 -11.67
N LEU A 132 5.36 -6.62 -11.72
CA LEU A 132 6.81 -6.58 -11.83
C LEU A 132 7.43 -6.84 -10.45
N CYS A 133 8.31 -7.83 -10.38
CA CYS A 133 9.07 -8.17 -9.20
C CYS A 133 10.56 -8.09 -9.50
N ARG A 134 11.32 -7.58 -8.54
CA ARG A 134 12.77 -7.72 -8.50
C ARG A 134 13.13 -8.69 -7.38
N ARG A 135 13.88 -9.73 -7.72
CA ARG A 135 14.43 -10.68 -6.75
C ARG A 135 15.56 -10.00 -5.99
N ASP A 136 15.55 -10.13 -4.67
CA ASP A 136 16.67 -9.65 -3.86
C ASP A 136 17.84 -10.67 -3.98
N PRO A 137 19.00 -10.27 -4.52
CA PRO A 137 20.15 -11.17 -4.64
C PRO A 137 20.63 -11.73 -3.30
N ILE A 138 20.42 -10.99 -2.19
CA ILE A 138 20.87 -11.39 -0.84
C ILE A 138 20.04 -12.55 -0.29
N LEU A 139 18.75 -12.63 -0.63
CA LEU A 139 17.86 -13.71 -0.17
C LEU A 139 17.94 -14.96 -1.07
N SER A 140 18.49 -14.85 -2.27
CA SER A 140 18.66 -15.97 -3.21
C SER A 140 19.88 -16.87 -2.96
N GLN A 141 20.75 -16.53 -2.01
CA GLN A 141 21.87 -17.38 -1.61
C GLN A 141 21.52 -18.36 -0.46
N CYS A 142 20.32 -18.24 0.12
CA CYS A 142 19.86 -19.05 1.25
C CYS A 142 18.80 -20.10 0.88
N GLN A 143 18.69 -20.48 -0.41
CA GLN A 143 17.84 -21.60 -0.86
C GLN A 143 18.65 -22.60 -1.68
#